data_AF-A0A359EXM7-F1
#
_entry.id   AF-A0A359EXM7-F1
#
_cell.length_a   1.000
_cell.length_b   1.000
_cell.length_c   1.000
_cell.angle_alpha   90.00
_cell.angle_beta   90.00
_cell.angle_gamma   90.00
#
_symmetry.space_group_name_H-M   'P 1'
#
loop_
_entity.id
_entity.type
_entity.pdbx_description
1 polymer ?
#
loop_
_entity_poly.entity_id
_entity_poly.type
_entity_poly.pdbx_seq_one_letter_code
_entity_poly.pdbx_strand_id
1 'polypeptide(L)'
;MPTLTFDGETHGEIVIKVRRWLASIDGETEESISAVSAIEQGAELTKDALRIIAAAAPSPIARTELMKGLTNLGYKATDTTKDALVSGLDSLEEATGGSVVRQVQKAGRRAAYEMNSTIARQVLKSLRP
;
A
#
# COMPACT_ATOMS: atom_id res chain seq x y z
N MET A 1 -3.60 -17.39 21.99
CA MET A 1 -2.40 -17.84 21.25
C MET A 1 -2.73 -19.12 20.50
N PRO A 2 -2.68 -19.13 19.17
CA PRO A 2 -2.92 -20.34 18.39
C PRO A 2 -1.73 -21.31 18.58
N THR A 3 -2.02 -22.55 19.01
CA THR A 3 -1.01 -23.60 19.25
C THR A 3 -1.03 -24.63 18.12
N LEU A 4 0.16 -25.06 17.67
CA LEU A 4 0.36 -26.03 16.59
C LEU A 4 1.04 -27.29 17.14
N THR A 5 0.40 -28.45 16.95
CA THR A 5 0.94 -29.76 17.35
C THR A 5 0.88 -30.73 16.17
N PHE A 6 1.94 -31.51 16.00
CA PHE A 6 2.08 -32.52 14.93
C PHE A 6 2.08 -33.90 15.56
N ASP A 7 1.15 -34.77 15.16
CA ASP A 7 1.15 -36.17 15.60
C ASP A 7 0.76 -37.10 14.46
N GLY A 8 1.67 -38.01 14.08
CA GLY A 8 1.43 -39.02 13.04
C GLY A 8 1.09 -38.51 11.63
N GLU A 9 1.26 -37.22 11.35
CA GLU A 9 0.77 -36.57 10.13
C GLU A 9 1.64 -36.81 8.89
N THR A 10 1.00 -36.92 7.74
CA THR A 10 1.67 -36.87 6.45
C THR A 10 2.11 -35.44 6.13
N HIS A 11 3.13 -35.29 5.26
CA HIS A 11 3.63 -33.98 4.86
C HIS A 11 2.53 -33.04 4.34
N GLY A 12 1.54 -33.57 3.62
CA GLY A 12 0.41 -32.79 3.11
C GLY A 12 -0.46 -32.19 4.23
N GLU A 13 -0.71 -32.97 5.28
CA GLU A 13 -1.52 -32.55 6.44
C GLU A 13 -0.80 -31.50 7.28
N ILE A 14 0.52 -31.66 7.46
CA ILE A 14 1.39 -30.68 8.10
C ILE A 14 1.31 -29.34 7.36
N VAL A 15 1.43 -29.35 6.03
CA VAL A 15 1.37 -28.12 5.20
C VAL A 15 0.02 -27.42 5.33
N ILE A 16 -1.09 -28.17 5.40
CA ILE A 16 -2.43 -27.61 5.57
C ILE A 16 -2.59 -27.00 6.96
N LYS A 17 -2.15 -27.70 8.03
CA LYS A 17 -2.21 -27.18 9.41
C LYS A 17 -1.35 -25.93 9.60
N VAL A 18 -0.13 -25.91 9.05
CA VAL A 18 0.76 -24.75 9.06
C VAL A 18 0.12 -23.57 8.31
N ARG A 19 -0.46 -23.80 7.12
CA ARG A 19 -1.16 -22.74 6.37
C ARG A 19 -2.34 -22.14 7.14
N ARG A 20 -3.12 -22.99 7.83
CA ARG A 20 -4.25 -22.55 8.65
C ARG A 20 -3.79 -21.77 9.88
N TRP A 21 -2.70 -22.21 10.52
CA TRP A 21 -2.10 -21.52 11.67
C TRP A 21 -1.52 -20.15 11.28
N LEU A 22 -0.79 -20.06 10.17
CA LEU A 22 -0.30 -18.78 9.64
C LEU A 22 -1.46 -17.82 9.32
N ALA A 23 -2.54 -18.31 8.70
CA ALA A 23 -3.72 -17.50 8.43
C ALA A 23 -4.46 -17.04 9.71
N SER A 24 -4.31 -17.77 10.83
CA SER A 24 -4.86 -17.35 12.13
C SER A 24 -4.03 -16.26 12.81
N ILE A 25 -2.72 -16.21 12.55
CA ILE A 25 -1.81 -15.16 13.04
C ILE A 25 -1.91 -13.90 12.19
N ASP A 26 -2.01 -14.06 10.88
CA ASP A 26 -2.20 -12.94 9.93
C ASP A 26 -3.52 -12.18 10.18
N GLY A 27 -4.49 -12.78 10.88
CA GLY A 27 -5.72 -12.11 11.33
C GLY A 27 -5.60 -11.36 12.66
N GLU A 28 -4.50 -11.53 13.40
CA GLU A 28 -4.26 -10.95 14.74
C GLU A 28 -3.11 -9.91 14.76
N THR A 29 -2.52 -9.54 13.62
CA THR A 29 -1.30 -8.72 13.61
C THR A 29 -1.58 -7.26 13.24
N GLU A 30 -1.48 -6.40 14.27
CA GLU A 30 -1.42 -4.92 14.26
C GLU A 30 -2.68 -4.17 13.79
N GLU A 31 -3.03 -3.10 14.51
CA GLU A 31 -3.92 -2.03 14.04
C GLU A 31 -3.29 -1.37 12.81
N SER A 32 -3.31 -2.09 11.69
CA SER A 32 -2.88 -1.58 10.39
C SER A 32 -3.84 -0.46 10.02
N ILE A 33 -3.30 0.75 9.92
CA ILE A 33 -4.05 1.92 9.43
C ILE A 33 -4.76 1.50 8.14
N SER A 34 -6.09 1.68 8.11
CA SER A 34 -6.88 1.34 6.94
C SER A 34 -6.35 2.08 5.71
N ALA A 35 -6.48 1.49 4.52
CA ALA A 35 -5.99 2.12 3.29
C ALA A 35 -6.56 3.55 3.12
N VAL A 36 -7.83 3.76 3.47
CA VAL A 36 -8.49 5.07 3.49
C VAL A 36 -7.83 6.02 4.48
N SER A 37 -7.59 5.59 5.73
CA SER A 37 -6.94 6.43 6.73
C SER A 37 -5.49 6.78 6.36
N ALA A 38 -4.77 5.85 5.71
CA ALA A 38 -3.43 6.12 5.19
C ALA A 38 -3.44 7.19 4.09
N ILE A 39 -4.44 7.17 3.21
CA ILE A 39 -4.64 8.16 2.15
C ILE A 39 -4.97 9.53 2.73
N GLU A 40 -5.86 9.58 3.73
CA GLU A 40 -6.21 10.83 4.42
C GLU A 40 -4.99 11.45 5.14
N GLN A 41 -4.25 10.64 5.89
CA GLN A 41 -3.03 11.09 6.57
C GLN A 41 -1.97 11.57 5.56
N GLY A 42 -1.81 10.88 4.43
CA GLY A 42 -0.90 11.29 3.36
C GLY A 42 -1.29 12.61 2.69
N ALA A 43 -2.60 12.86 2.54
CA ALA A 43 -3.11 14.12 2.00
C ALA A 43 -2.81 15.30 2.94
N GLU A 44 -3.05 15.14 4.25
CA GLU A 44 -2.75 16.17 5.24
C GLU A 44 -1.24 16.43 5.36
N LEU A 45 -0.42 15.37 5.34
CA LEU A 45 1.04 15.50 5.31
C LEU A 45 1.53 16.32 4.10
N THR A 46 0.93 16.10 2.93
CA THR A 46 1.27 16.83 1.70
C THR A 46 0.88 18.30 1.79
N LYS A 47 -0.30 18.61 2.35
CA LYS A 47 -0.71 20.00 2.61
C LYS A 47 0.22 20.69 3.60
N ASP A 48 0.63 20.00 4.66
CA ASP A 48 1.59 20.54 5.61
C ASP A 48 2.96 20.81 4.98
N ALA A 49 3.44 19.93 4.11
CA ALA A 49 4.67 20.17 3.36
C ALA A 49 4.55 21.45 2.49
N LEU A 50 3.44 21.62 1.77
CA LEU A 50 3.17 22.81 0.97
C LEU A 50 3.10 24.08 1.83
N ARG A 51 2.53 23.99 3.04
CA ARG A 51 2.51 25.09 4.02
C ARG A 51 3.92 25.46 4.47
N ILE A 52 4.75 24.48 4.78
CA ILE A 52 6.13 24.68 5.20
C ILE A 52 6.94 25.31 4.06
N ILE A 53 6.78 24.83 2.82
CA ILE A 53 7.44 25.41 1.64
C ILE A 53 7.04 26.87 1.43
N ALA A 54 5.75 27.18 1.56
CA ALA A 54 5.26 28.56 1.47
C ALA A 54 5.83 29.46 2.59
N ALA A 55 5.95 28.94 3.81
CA ALA A 55 6.51 29.66 4.93
C ALA A 55 8.04 29.86 4.82
N ALA A 56 8.74 28.92 4.19
CA ALA A 56 10.18 28.96 3.95
C ALA A 56 10.57 29.87 2.77
N ALA A 57 9.60 30.28 1.94
CA ALA A 57 9.87 31.16 0.82
C ALA A 57 10.41 32.53 1.31
N PRO A 58 11.36 33.16 0.60
CA PRO A 58 11.86 34.49 0.95
C PRO A 58 10.72 35.51 1.07
N SER A 59 10.82 36.47 2.01
CA SER A 59 9.77 37.46 2.30
C SER A 59 9.13 38.15 1.07
N PRO A 60 9.86 38.50 0.00
CA PRO A 60 9.26 39.09 -1.20
C PRO A 60 8.36 38.12 -1.98
N ILE A 61 8.59 36.81 -1.88
CA ILE A 61 7.89 35.75 -2.61
C ILE A 61 6.77 35.15 -1.75
N ALA A 62 7.02 34.91 -0.47
CA ALA A 62 6.05 34.31 0.46
C ALA A 62 4.72 35.08 0.55
N ARG A 63 4.78 36.41 0.39
CA ARG A 63 3.59 37.29 0.48
C ARG A 63 2.87 37.47 -0.85
N THR A 64 3.41 36.95 -1.95
CA THR A 64 2.81 37.12 -3.27
C THR A 64 1.51 36.35 -3.40
N GLU A 65 0.56 36.91 -4.14
CA GLU A 65 -0.67 36.21 -4.52
C GLU A 65 -0.37 34.97 -5.38
N LEU A 66 0.76 34.96 -6.10
CA LEU A 66 1.23 33.80 -6.83
C LEU A 66 1.56 32.63 -5.89
N MET A 67 2.33 32.85 -4.82
CA MET A 67 2.67 31.77 -3.88
C MET A 67 1.43 31.26 -3.15
N LYS A 68 0.55 32.16 -2.69
CA LYS A 68 -0.74 31.77 -2.08
C LYS A 68 -1.61 30.97 -3.05
N GLY A 69 -1.69 31.41 -4.31
CA GLY A 69 -2.43 30.73 -5.37
C GLY A 69 -1.90 29.33 -5.63
N LEU A 70 -0.57 29.16 -5.70
CA LEU A 70 0.09 27.87 -5.88
C LEU A 70 -0.15 26.92 -4.71
N THR A 71 -0.04 27.39 -3.47
CA THR A 71 -0.33 26.58 -2.28
C THR A 71 -1.79 26.14 -2.26
N ASN A 72 -2.73 27.05 -2.54
CA ASN A 72 -4.16 26.74 -2.60
C ASN A 72 -4.50 25.76 -3.73
N LEU A 73 -3.85 25.88 -4.89
CA LEU A 73 -4.00 24.95 -5.98
C LEU A 73 -3.46 23.56 -5.61
N GLY A 74 -2.30 23.53 -4.95
CA GLY A 74 -1.72 22.29 -4.42
C GLY A 74 -2.67 21.58 -3.46
N TYR A 75 -3.30 22.31 -2.53
CA TYR A 75 -4.31 21.74 -1.62
C TYR A 75 -5.49 21.14 -2.37
N LYS A 76 -6.07 21.89 -3.32
CA LYS A 76 -7.20 21.41 -4.13
C LYS A 76 -6.84 20.17 -4.94
N ALA A 77 -5.65 20.13 -5.53
CA ALA A 77 -5.16 18.99 -6.30
C ALA A 77 -4.97 17.76 -5.40
N THR A 78 -4.40 17.94 -4.20
CA THR A 78 -4.25 16.88 -3.20
C THR A 78 -5.62 16.36 -2.74
N ASP A 79 -6.57 17.24 -2.44
CA ASP A 79 -7.92 16.84 -2.03
C ASP A 79 -8.65 16.07 -3.13
N THR A 80 -8.61 16.57 -4.38
CA THR A 80 -9.21 15.88 -5.53
C THR A 80 -8.61 14.49 -5.72
N THR A 81 -7.29 14.37 -5.54
CA THR A 81 -6.57 13.09 -5.68
C THR A 81 -6.95 12.13 -4.55
N LYS A 82 -6.98 12.62 -3.31
CA LYS A 82 -7.40 11.87 -2.13
C LYS A 82 -8.82 11.34 -2.30
N ASP A 83 -9.76 12.21 -2.68
CA ASP A 83 -11.16 11.85 -2.87
C ASP A 83 -11.32 10.80 -3.98
N ALA A 84 -10.63 10.96 -5.11
CA ALA A 84 -10.65 9.97 -6.19
C ALA A 84 -10.08 8.61 -5.76
N LEU A 85 -9.03 8.60 -4.94
CA LEU A 85 -8.45 7.38 -4.38
C LEU A 85 -9.39 6.70 -3.39
N VAL A 86 -10.00 7.46 -2.46
CA VAL A 86 -10.96 6.92 -1.48
C VAL A 86 -12.20 6.38 -2.18
N SER A 87 -12.81 7.15 -3.09
CA SER A 87 -13.96 6.68 -3.88
C SER A 87 -13.62 5.46 -4.73
N GLY A 88 -12.39 5.36 -5.22
CA GLY A 88 -11.90 4.17 -5.93
C GLY A 88 -11.82 2.95 -5.02
N LEU A 89 -11.37 3.12 -3.77
CA LEU A 89 -11.37 2.05 -2.77
C LEU A 89 -12.79 1.63 -2.39
N ASP A 90 -13.71 2.58 -2.16
CA ASP A 90 -15.11 2.29 -1.85
C ASP A 90 -15.79 1.53 -3.00
N SER A 91 -15.56 1.96 -4.25
CA SER A 91 -16.09 1.29 -5.44
C SER A 91 -15.53 -0.12 -5.61
N LEU A 92 -14.26 -0.33 -5.25
CA LEU A 92 -13.64 -1.65 -5.26
C LEU A 92 -14.16 -2.54 -4.13
N GLU A 93 -14.39 -1.98 -2.93
CA GLU A 93 -14.97 -2.70 -1.80
C GLU A 93 -16.42 -3.14 -2.10
N GLU A 94 -17.23 -2.24 -2.65
CA GLU A 94 -18.61 -2.49 -3.07
C GLU A 94 -18.69 -3.51 -4.21
N ALA A 95 -17.81 -3.42 -5.21
CA ALA A 95 -17.78 -4.34 -6.35
C ALA A 95 -17.26 -5.74 -6.02
N THR A 96 -16.55 -5.92 -4.89
CA THR A 96 -15.83 -7.17 -4.60
C THR A 96 -16.16 -7.82 -3.25
N GLY A 97 -17.03 -7.20 -2.46
CA GLY A 97 -17.53 -7.76 -1.20
C GLY A 97 -16.44 -8.10 -0.18
N GLY A 98 -15.37 -7.30 -0.12
CA GLY A 98 -14.29 -7.45 0.88
C GLY A 98 -13.22 -8.51 0.58
N SER A 99 -13.14 -9.06 -0.65
CA SER A 99 -12.18 -10.13 -1.00
C SER A 99 -10.84 -9.64 -1.61
N VAL A 100 -10.69 -8.34 -1.86
CA VAL A 100 -9.58 -7.77 -2.66
C VAL A 100 -8.22 -7.77 -1.97
N VAL A 101 -8.15 -7.64 -0.64
CA VAL A 101 -6.84 -7.66 0.05
C VAL A 101 -6.09 -8.97 -0.27
N ARG A 102 -6.80 -10.10 -0.30
CA ARG A 102 -6.19 -11.40 -0.66
C ARG A 102 -5.86 -11.52 -2.14
N GLN A 103 -6.67 -10.93 -3.02
CA GLN A 103 -6.49 -11.09 -4.47
C GLN A 103 -5.38 -10.17 -5.02
N VAL A 104 -5.26 -8.94 -4.50
CA VAL A 104 -4.15 -8.02 -4.81
C VAL A 104 -2.85 -8.50 -4.19
N GLN A 105 -2.86 -9.02 -2.95
CA GLN A 105 -1.67 -9.62 -2.35
C GLN A 105 -1.21 -10.88 -3.12
N LYS A 106 -2.15 -11.71 -3.62
CA LYS A 106 -1.85 -12.88 -4.44
C LYS A 106 -1.38 -12.50 -5.86
N ALA A 107 -2.00 -11.50 -6.48
CA ALA A 107 -1.58 -10.99 -7.79
C ALA A 107 -0.21 -10.29 -7.70
N GLY A 108 0.00 -9.47 -6.68
CA GLY A 108 1.27 -8.80 -6.39
C GLY A 108 2.40 -9.81 -6.09
N ARG A 109 2.14 -10.82 -5.26
CA ARG A 109 3.11 -11.91 -5.03
C ARG A 109 3.44 -12.69 -6.30
N ARG A 110 2.44 -12.94 -7.16
CA ARG A 110 2.65 -13.64 -8.44
C ARG A 110 3.44 -12.79 -9.43
N ALA A 111 3.12 -11.50 -9.55
CA ALA A 111 3.85 -10.55 -10.39
C ALA A 111 5.29 -10.36 -9.92
N ALA A 112 5.52 -10.22 -8.61
CA ALA A 112 6.88 -10.13 -8.04
C ALA A 112 7.69 -11.41 -8.30
N TYR A 113 7.07 -12.60 -8.17
CA TYR A 113 7.72 -13.87 -8.46
C TYR A 113 8.05 -14.03 -9.96
N GLU A 114 7.12 -13.66 -10.84
CA GLU A 114 7.33 -13.69 -12.29
C GLU A 114 8.44 -12.70 -12.70
N MET A 115 8.45 -11.48 -12.15
CA MET A 115 9.53 -10.51 -12.34
C MET A 115 10.88 -11.04 -11.85
N ASN A 116 10.94 -11.64 -10.66
CA ASN A 116 12.17 -12.26 -10.15
C ASN A 116 12.66 -13.38 -11.06
N SER A 117 11.76 -14.20 -11.61
CA SER A 117 12.13 -15.26 -12.56
C SER A 117 12.64 -14.71 -13.90
N THR A 118 12.13 -13.56 -14.32
CA THR A 118 12.56 -12.87 -15.54
C THR A 118 13.93 -12.25 -15.34
N ILE A 119 14.15 -11.56 -14.21
CA ILE A 119 15.45 -11.01 -13.81
C ILE A 119 16.48 -12.13 -13.66
N ALA A 120 16.15 -13.22 -12.96
CA ALA A 120 17.04 -14.37 -12.81
C ALA A 120 17.40 -15.01 -14.17
N ARG A 121 16.43 -15.16 -15.09
CA ARG A 121 16.70 -15.63 -16.46
C ARG A 121 17.58 -14.66 -17.24
N GLN A 122 17.42 -13.36 -17.05
CA GLN A 122 18.20 -12.34 -17.71
C GLN A 122 19.64 -12.31 -17.20
N VAL A 123 19.84 -12.47 -15.89
CA VAL A 123 21.15 -12.64 -15.24
C VAL A 123 21.84 -13.93 -15.71
N LEU A 124 21.10 -15.05 -15.77
CA LEU A 124 21.64 -16.31 -16.30
C LEU A 124 22.01 -16.20 -17.79
N LYS A 125 21.26 -15.42 -18.58
CA LYS A 125 21.57 -15.16 -19.98
C LYS A 125 22.81 -14.29 -20.15
N SER A 126 23.04 -13.31 -19.25
CA SER A 126 24.26 -12.50 -19.25
C SER A 126 25.50 -13.25 -18.73
N LEU A 127 25.32 -14.36 -18.03
CA LEU A 127 26.40 -15.19 -17.49
C LEU A 127 26.73 -16.42 -18.37
N ARG A 128 25.98 -16.65 -19.45
CA ARG A 128 26.38 -17.61 -20.49
C ARG A 128 27.40 -16.93 -21.41
N PRO A 129 28.61 -17.50 -21.59
CA PRO A 129 29.60 -16.99 -22.54
C PRO A 129 29.09 -17.07 -23.98
#